data_AF-A0A7C2BS45-F1
#
_entry.id   AF-A0A7C2BS45-F1
#
_cell.length_a   1.000
_cell.length_b   1.000
_cell.length_c   1.000
_cell.angle_alpha   90.00
_cell.angle_beta   90.00
_cell.angle_gamma   90.00
#
_symmetry.space_group_name_H-M   'P 1'
#
loop_
_entity.id
_entity.type
_entity.pdbx_description
1 polymer ?
#
loop_
_entity_poly.entity_id
_entity_poly.type
_entity_poly.pdbx_seq_one_letter_code
_entity_poly.pdbx_strand_id
1 'polypeptide(L)'
;MKNTKTITILCLLASAFLAPFAAAESPTVLLKQGIYVEETEGDLDKAIEIYKQVLDQAAKVQRLAARATFQLGMCHLKKGEKKTAAKYFKQLISKYPTQKTLVKKAAAQLKKIKPETKESVFEKIDYQVTRFMGEKFGETALEAGKQNLLVNSHVYFIDRNGFSYRGGLNAYYNWTGRTTGKKVHFGGTSYPNQTLYGIDGNELNTEIVPDKTRPNHWQIYWIPDEPLAPEESLYYGWSRNDKQKLAQLPGDVYSLVMQNKYGSAVIET
;
A
#
# COMPACT_ATOMS: atom_id res chain seq x y z
N MET A 1 17.66 -80.02 -17.47
CA MET A 1 18.20 -79.32 -18.65
C MET A 1 17.67 -77.90 -18.66
N LYS A 2 18.54 -76.96 -19.01
CA LYS A 2 18.54 -75.50 -18.84
C LYS A 2 17.20 -74.80 -19.14
N ASN A 3 16.74 -73.96 -18.21
CA ASN A 3 15.87 -72.84 -18.51
C ASN A 3 16.58 -71.53 -18.13
N THR A 4 17.10 -70.88 -19.15
CA THR A 4 17.74 -69.56 -19.14
C THR A 4 16.71 -68.48 -18.82
N LYS A 5 16.93 -67.70 -17.76
CA LYS A 5 16.28 -66.39 -17.59
C LYS A 5 17.32 -65.31 -17.89
N THR A 6 17.09 -64.65 -19.02
CA THR A 6 17.85 -63.52 -19.56
C THR A 6 17.77 -62.34 -18.59
N ILE A 7 18.93 -61.88 -18.09
CA ILE A 7 19.03 -60.63 -17.32
C ILE A 7 19.41 -59.54 -18.31
N THR A 8 18.43 -58.74 -18.72
CA THR A 8 18.65 -57.53 -19.51
C THR A 8 19.12 -56.43 -18.57
N ILE A 9 20.43 -56.13 -18.58
CA ILE A 9 21.00 -54.96 -17.92
C ILE A 9 20.69 -53.75 -18.79
N LEU A 10 19.67 -52.98 -18.44
CA LEU A 10 19.39 -51.70 -19.06
C LEU A 10 20.19 -50.62 -18.32
N CYS A 11 21.33 -50.21 -18.88
CA CYS A 11 22.12 -49.08 -18.40
C CYS A 11 21.30 -47.79 -18.56
N LEU A 12 20.69 -47.32 -17.47
CA LEU A 12 20.17 -45.96 -17.34
C LEU A 12 21.37 -44.99 -17.27
N LEU A 13 21.76 -44.45 -18.43
CA LEU A 13 22.59 -43.26 -18.52
C LEU A 13 21.78 -42.08 -17.98
N ALA A 14 21.89 -41.83 -16.67
CA ALA A 14 21.46 -40.58 -16.07
C ALA A 14 22.44 -39.48 -16.50
N SER A 15 22.17 -38.86 -17.64
CA SER A 15 22.77 -37.58 -18.01
C SER A 15 22.28 -36.51 -17.04
N ALA A 16 23.00 -36.34 -15.94
CA ALA A 16 22.82 -35.21 -15.04
C ALA A 16 23.16 -33.93 -15.82
N PHE A 17 22.13 -33.21 -16.24
CA PHE A 17 22.24 -31.81 -16.66
C PHE A 17 22.74 -31.00 -15.45
N LEU A 18 24.06 -30.83 -15.35
CA LEU A 18 24.64 -29.79 -14.51
C LEU A 18 24.36 -28.46 -15.23
N ALA A 19 23.17 -27.90 -14.98
CA ALA A 19 22.93 -26.50 -15.28
C ALA A 19 24.00 -25.70 -14.51
N PRO A 20 24.78 -24.83 -15.18
CA PRO A 20 25.72 -23.98 -14.47
C PRO A 20 24.92 -23.14 -13.49
N PHE A 21 25.17 -23.37 -12.20
CA PHE A 21 24.65 -22.53 -11.13
C PHE A 21 25.35 -21.18 -11.31
N ALA A 22 24.73 -20.26 -12.06
CA ALA A 22 25.22 -18.89 -12.16
C ALA A 22 25.29 -18.35 -10.72
N ALA A 23 26.52 -18.15 -10.23
CA ALA A 23 26.74 -17.61 -8.91
C ALA A 23 26.05 -16.24 -8.86
N ALA A 24 25.07 -16.10 -7.97
CA ALA A 24 24.37 -14.84 -7.78
C ALA A 24 25.41 -13.76 -7.45
N GLU A 25 25.40 -12.66 -8.20
CA GLU A 25 26.33 -11.56 -7.98
C GLU A 25 26.21 -11.03 -6.55
N SER A 26 27.33 -10.66 -5.92
CA SER A 26 27.29 -10.16 -4.55
C SER A 26 26.47 -8.86 -4.46
N PRO A 27 25.79 -8.59 -3.33
CA PRO A 27 25.00 -7.36 -3.17
C PRO A 27 25.83 -6.07 -3.30
N THR A 28 27.14 -6.16 -3.09
CA THR A 28 28.06 -5.03 -3.28
C THR A 28 28.29 -4.73 -4.76
N VAL A 29 28.39 -5.77 -5.60
CA VAL A 29 28.54 -5.63 -7.05
C VAL A 29 27.25 -5.08 -7.65
N LEU A 30 26.10 -5.67 -7.29
CA LEU A 30 24.78 -5.17 -7.70
C LEU A 30 24.57 -3.71 -7.30
N LEU A 31 24.96 -3.30 -6.08
CA LEU A 31 24.84 -1.91 -5.66
C LEU A 31 25.68 -0.96 -6.54
N LYS A 32 26.91 -1.35 -6.90
CA LYS A 32 27.76 -0.55 -7.80
C LYS A 32 27.18 -0.47 -9.21
N GLN A 33 26.66 -1.59 -9.71
CA GLN A 33 26.01 -1.66 -11.01
C GLN A 33 24.76 -0.76 -11.05
N GLY A 34 23.92 -0.80 -10.02
CA GLY A 34 22.74 0.07 -9.91
C GLY A 34 23.12 1.55 -9.93
N ILE A 35 24.20 1.93 -9.24
CA ILE A 35 24.73 3.31 -9.27
C ILE A 35 25.21 3.69 -10.67
N TYR A 36 25.94 2.80 -11.35
CA TYR A 36 26.40 3.06 -12.72
C TYR A 36 25.23 3.23 -13.69
N VAL A 37 24.23 2.37 -13.62
CA VAL A 37 23.02 2.45 -14.46
C VAL A 37 22.24 3.75 -14.15
N GLU A 38 22.12 4.12 -12.88
CA GLU A 38 21.42 5.34 -12.47
C GLU A 38 22.16 6.62 -12.90
N GLU A 39 23.46 6.71 -12.66
CA GLU A 39 24.24 7.94 -12.79
C GLU A 39 24.88 8.11 -14.18
N THR A 40 25.26 7.01 -14.84
CA THR A 40 25.93 7.03 -16.15
C THR A 40 24.95 6.76 -17.28
N GLU A 41 24.15 5.70 -17.19
CA GLU A 41 23.20 5.33 -18.26
C GLU A 41 21.92 6.18 -18.19
N GLY A 42 21.56 6.67 -17.00
CA GLY A 42 20.32 7.41 -16.77
C GLY A 42 19.07 6.52 -16.81
N ASP A 43 19.24 5.20 -16.88
CA ASP A 43 18.14 4.23 -16.92
C ASP A 43 17.61 3.98 -15.50
N LEU A 44 16.64 4.79 -15.11
CA LEU A 44 16.08 4.76 -13.76
C LEU A 44 15.30 3.47 -13.47
N ASP A 45 14.65 2.88 -14.48
CA ASP A 45 13.84 1.67 -14.28
C ASP A 45 14.72 0.44 -14.05
N LYS A 46 15.77 0.27 -14.86
CA LYS A 46 16.77 -0.77 -14.66
C LYS A 46 17.54 -0.59 -13.34
N ALA A 47 17.89 0.64 -12.97
CA ALA A 47 18.50 0.91 -11.67
C ALA A 47 17.59 0.51 -10.49
N ILE A 48 16.29 0.81 -10.58
CA ILE A 48 15.30 0.42 -9.57
C ILE A 48 15.24 -1.11 -9.43
N GLU A 49 15.24 -1.86 -10.53
CA GLU A 49 15.25 -3.33 -10.49
C GLU A 49 16.50 -3.88 -9.80
N ILE A 50 17.68 -3.36 -10.14
CA ILE A 50 18.94 -3.76 -9.52
C ILE A 50 18.94 -3.43 -8.02
N TYR A 51 18.48 -2.24 -7.61
CA TYR A 51 18.42 -1.89 -6.19
C TYR A 51 17.42 -2.74 -5.39
N LYS A 52 16.32 -3.20 -6.00
CA LYS A 52 15.41 -4.18 -5.39
C LYS A 52 16.13 -5.51 -5.15
N GLN A 53 16.89 -6.00 -6.13
CA GLN A 53 17.72 -7.21 -5.95
C GLN A 53 18.75 -7.04 -4.83
N VAL A 54 19.36 -5.86 -4.70
CA VAL A 54 20.25 -5.56 -3.56
C VAL A 54 19.50 -5.69 -2.24
N LEU A 55 18.26 -5.19 -2.12
CA LEU A 55 17.49 -5.31 -0.88
C LEU A 55 17.15 -6.77 -0.54
N ASP A 56 16.82 -7.57 -1.54
CA ASP A 56 16.47 -8.99 -1.36
C ASP A 56 17.68 -9.79 -0.84
N GLN A 57 18.89 -9.48 -1.32
CA GLN A 57 20.10 -10.21 -0.95
C GLN A 57 20.85 -9.59 0.25
N ALA A 58 20.75 -8.27 0.46
CA ALA A 58 21.48 -7.53 1.50
C ALA A 58 20.68 -7.31 2.78
N ALA A 59 19.55 -8.00 2.99
CA ALA A 59 18.74 -7.85 4.20
C ALA A 59 19.55 -7.99 5.50
N LYS A 60 20.65 -8.75 5.49
CA LYS A 60 21.57 -8.95 6.62
C LYS A 60 22.69 -7.90 6.74
N VAL A 61 22.91 -7.07 5.72
CA VAL A 61 23.95 -6.03 5.68
C VAL A 61 23.30 -4.65 5.65
N GLN A 62 22.96 -4.13 6.85
CA GLN A 62 22.21 -2.87 7.01
C GLN A 62 22.76 -1.70 6.19
N ARG A 63 24.10 -1.58 6.06
CA ARG A 63 24.74 -0.51 5.29
C ARG A 63 24.37 -0.55 3.81
N LEU A 64 24.37 -1.74 3.20
CA LEU A 64 24.03 -1.92 1.78
C LEU A 64 22.53 -1.74 1.57
N ALA A 65 21.71 -2.33 2.45
CA ALA A 65 20.26 -2.20 2.38
C ALA A 65 19.79 -0.74 2.53
N ALA A 66 20.38 0.02 3.47
CA ALA A 66 20.08 1.43 3.62
C ALA A 66 20.50 2.25 2.39
N ARG A 67 21.66 1.96 1.80
CA ARG A 67 22.13 2.65 0.59
C ARG A 67 21.21 2.37 -0.60
N ALA A 68 20.83 1.11 -0.83
CA ALA A 68 19.88 0.74 -1.88
C ALA A 68 18.50 1.39 -1.67
N THR A 69 18.00 1.40 -0.42
CA THR A 69 16.73 2.07 -0.07
C THR A 69 16.80 3.57 -0.37
N PHE A 70 17.92 4.23 -0.07
CA PHE A 70 18.11 5.65 -0.39
C PHE A 70 18.07 5.89 -1.90
N GLN A 71 18.79 5.07 -2.68
CA GLN A 71 18.85 5.23 -4.13
C GLN A 71 17.51 4.93 -4.80
N LEU A 72 16.74 3.95 -4.32
CA LEU A 72 15.35 3.75 -4.76
C LEU A 72 14.53 5.03 -4.58
N GLY A 73 14.61 5.66 -3.40
CA GLY A 73 13.96 6.95 -3.16
C GLY A 73 14.41 8.04 -4.14
N MET A 74 15.69 8.10 -4.47
CA MET A 74 16.24 9.07 -5.44
C MET A 74 15.79 8.79 -6.88
N CYS A 75 15.80 7.54 -7.34
CA CYS A 75 15.32 7.16 -8.67
C CYS A 75 13.85 7.55 -8.85
N HIS A 76 12.99 7.18 -7.89
CA HIS A 76 11.59 7.57 -7.92
C HIS A 76 11.41 9.09 -7.90
N LEU A 77 12.23 9.82 -7.14
CA LEU A 77 12.19 11.29 -7.12
C LEU A 77 12.58 11.89 -8.48
N LYS A 78 13.61 11.35 -9.13
CA LYS A 78 14.05 11.74 -10.49
C LYS A 78 12.98 11.46 -11.54
N LYS A 79 12.20 10.38 -11.38
CA LYS A 79 11.03 10.06 -12.21
C LYS A 79 9.80 10.96 -11.94
N GLY A 80 9.85 11.84 -10.94
CA GLY A 80 8.71 12.65 -10.52
C GLY A 80 7.70 11.91 -9.62
N GLU A 81 7.96 10.65 -9.28
CA GLU A 81 7.12 9.79 -8.45
C GLU A 81 7.31 10.10 -6.94
N LYS A 82 6.96 11.33 -6.56
CA LYS A 82 7.21 11.92 -5.23
C LYS A 82 6.67 11.07 -4.08
N LYS A 83 5.47 10.49 -4.22
CA LYS A 83 4.86 9.63 -3.20
C LYS A 83 5.70 8.38 -2.95
N THR A 84 6.11 7.69 -4.01
CA THR A 84 6.96 6.50 -3.94
C THR A 84 8.33 6.82 -3.38
N ALA A 85 8.92 7.94 -3.80
CA ALA A 85 10.18 8.45 -3.24
C ALA A 85 10.07 8.68 -1.72
N ALA A 86 9.02 9.36 -1.28
CA ALA A 86 8.77 9.62 0.14
C ALA A 86 8.61 8.33 0.94
N LYS A 87 7.93 7.31 0.39
CA LYS A 87 7.80 5.98 1.03
C LYS A 87 9.17 5.36 1.30
N TYR A 88 10.08 5.34 0.32
CA TYR A 88 11.44 4.81 0.50
C TYR A 88 12.27 5.62 1.49
N PHE A 89 12.16 6.95 1.50
CA PHE A 89 12.86 7.78 2.49
C PHE A 89 12.34 7.56 3.91
N LYS A 90 11.02 7.44 4.11
CA LYS A 90 10.41 7.08 5.41
C LYS A 90 10.87 5.69 5.86
N GLN A 91 10.85 4.71 4.95
CA GLN A 91 11.34 3.36 5.22
C GLN A 91 12.81 3.38 5.66
N LEU A 92 13.67 4.19 5.02
CA LEU A 92 15.07 4.31 5.40
C LEU A 92 15.23 4.82 6.83
N ILE A 93 14.50 5.88 7.18
CA ILE A 93 14.54 6.50 8.50
C ILE A 93 14.07 5.53 9.59
N SER A 94 12.98 4.79 9.33
CA SER A 94 12.40 3.84 10.26
C SER A 94 13.25 2.56 10.41
N LYS A 95 13.66 1.93 9.31
CA LYS A 95 14.33 0.61 9.33
C LYS A 95 15.84 0.67 9.53
N TYR A 96 16.48 1.79 9.22
CA TYR A 96 17.95 1.92 9.30
C TYR A 96 18.40 3.17 10.10
N PRO A 97 17.90 3.37 11.34
CA PRO A 97 18.17 4.58 12.12
C PRO A 97 19.67 4.76 12.46
N THR A 98 20.43 3.68 12.50
CA THR A 98 21.89 3.69 12.76
C THR A 98 22.70 4.29 11.60
N GLN A 99 22.15 4.34 10.38
CA GLN A 99 22.79 4.90 9.18
C GLN A 99 22.63 6.42 9.11
N LYS A 100 23.12 7.12 10.15
CA LYS A 100 22.86 8.54 10.45
C LYS A 100 23.01 9.48 9.24
N THR A 101 24.05 9.30 8.42
CA THR A 101 24.28 10.13 7.24
C THR A 101 23.18 9.98 6.19
N LEU A 102 22.73 8.75 5.93
CA LEU A 102 21.65 8.47 4.99
C LEU A 102 20.29 8.92 5.55
N VAL A 103 20.05 8.70 6.84
CA VAL A 103 18.85 9.19 7.55
C VAL A 103 18.72 10.71 7.41
N LYS A 104 19.80 11.46 7.64
CA LYS A 104 19.82 12.92 7.48
C LYS A 104 19.52 13.35 6.03
N LYS A 105 20.08 12.65 5.04
CA LYS A 105 19.82 12.91 3.62
C LYS A 105 18.35 12.61 3.25
N ALA A 106 17.82 11.47 3.68
CA ALA A 106 16.44 11.08 3.44
C ALA A 106 15.45 12.07 4.07
N ALA A 107 15.69 12.49 5.31
CA ALA A 107 14.89 13.51 5.99
C ALA A 107 14.94 14.86 5.25
N ALA A 108 16.10 15.25 4.72
CA ALA A 108 16.22 16.47 3.91
C ALA A 108 15.44 16.36 2.59
N GLN A 109 15.43 15.20 1.94
CA GLN A 109 14.61 14.99 0.73
C GLN A 109 13.11 15.02 1.06
N LEU A 110 12.68 14.40 2.16
CA LEU A 110 11.28 14.46 2.61
C LEU A 110 10.79 15.88 2.83
N LYS A 111 11.61 16.77 3.40
CA LYS A 111 11.26 18.19 3.57
C LYS A 111 11.08 18.92 2.24
N LYS A 112 11.79 18.51 1.18
CA LYS A 112 11.69 19.10 -0.17
C LYS A 112 10.52 18.55 -0.96
N ILE A 113 10.14 17.30 -0.71
CA ILE A 113 8.94 16.70 -1.29
C ILE A 113 7.74 17.41 -0.66
N LYS A 114 7.16 18.38 -1.39
CA LYS A 114 5.84 18.89 -1.04
C LYS A 114 4.89 17.69 -1.08
N PRO A 115 4.20 17.35 0.03
CA PRO A 115 3.14 16.38 -0.03
C PRO A 115 2.13 16.87 -1.06
N GLU A 116 1.77 15.97 -1.98
CA GLU A 116 0.68 16.25 -2.89
C GLU A 116 -0.59 16.44 -2.06
N THR A 117 -1.18 17.63 -2.10
CA THR A 117 -2.43 17.89 -1.41
C THR A 117 -3.51 17.08 -2.11
N LYS A 118 -3.96 16.00 -1.48
CA LYS A 118 -5.02 15.18 -2.06
C LYS A 118 -6.35 15.89 -1.84
N GLU A 119 -7.21 15.82 -2.84
CA GLU A 119 -8.59 16.25 -2.70
C GLU A 119 -9.37 15.16 -1.96
N SER A 120 -9.08 15.00 -0.67
CA SER A 120 -9.59 13.94 0.19
C SER A 120 -10.31 14.53 1.40
N VAL A 121 -11.41 13.92 1.83
CA VAL A 121 -12.13 14.29 3.06
C VAL A 121 -11.17 14.38 4.24
N PHE A 122 -10.35 13.34 4.44
CA PHE A 122 -9.47 13.20 5.60
C PHE A 122 -8.24 14.13 5.58
N GLU A 123 -8.01 14.84 4.47
CA GLU A 123 -6.99 15.91 4.38
C GLU A 123 -7.60 17.29 4.66
N LYS A 124 -8.93 17.41 4.70
CA LYS A 124 -9.65 18.67 4.96
C LYS A 124 -10.18 18.80 6.39
N ILE A 125 -10.21 17.70 7.14
CA ILE A 125 -10.73 17.66 8.50
C ILE A 125 -9.61 17.36 9.49
N ASP A 126 -9.77 17.84 10.72
CA ASP A 126 -8.84 17.54 11.80
C ASP A 126 -8.89 16.04 12.16
N TYR A 127 -7.75 15.47 12.56
CA TYR A 127 -7.67 14.06 12.93
C TYR A 127 -8.60 13.69 14.10
N GLN A 128 -8.93 14.64 14.98
CA GLN A 128 -9.90 14.44 16.06
C GLN A 128 -11.31 14.16 15.51
N VAL A 129 -11.69 14.79 14.40
CA VAL A 129 -12.96 14.52 13.70
C VAL A 129 -12.91 13.14 13.06
N THR A 130 -11.80 12.80 12.40
CA THR A 130 -11.58 11.45 11.85
C THR A 130 -11.72 10.37 12.92
N ARG A 131 -11.09 10.58 14.07
CA ARG A 131 -11.15 9.67 15.21
C ARG A 131 -12.57 9.54 15.74
N PHE A 132 -13.25 10.65 15.98
CA PHE A 132 -14.64 10.65 16.46
C PHE A 132 -15.57 9.86 15.52
N MET A 133 -15.48 10.11 14.21
CA MET A 133 -16.27 9.37 13.23
C MET A 133 -15.91 7.88 13.22
N GLY A 134 -14.62 7.55 13.34
CA GLY A 134 -14.14 6.16 13.43
C GLY A 134 -14.67 5.42 14.66
N GLU A 135 -14.66 6.07 15.83
CA GLU A 135 -15.22 5.52 17.08
C GLU A 135 -16.72 5.26 16.93
N LYS A 136 -17.48 6.23 16.40
CA LYS A 136 -18.93 6.06 16.14
C LYS A 136 -19.21 4.93 15.16
N PHE A 137 -18.46 4.87 14.05
CA PHE A 137 -18.59 3.77 13.10
C PHE A 137 -18.26 2.42 13.74
N GLY A 138 -17.25 2.35 14.60
CA GLY A 138 -16.90 1.14 15.33
C GLY A 138 -18.00 0.64 16.26
N GLU A 139 -18.62 1.55 17.03
CA GLU A 139 -19.79 1.25 17.86
C GLU A 139 -20.95 0.70 17.02
N THR A 140 -21.29 1.36 15.90
CA THR A 140 -22.34 0.91 14.99
C THR A 140 -22.01 -0.44 14.35
N ALA A 141 -20.77 -0.66 13.92
CA ALA A 141 -20.30 -1.90 13.33
C ALA A 141 -20.38 -3.07 14.31
N LEU A 142 -20.03 -2.84 15.57
CA LEU A 142 -20.14 -3.85 16.62
C LEU A 142 -21.61 -4.21 16.87
N GLU A 143 -22.49 -3.23 16.96
CA GLU A 143 -23.92 -3.47 17.22
C GLU A 143 -24.60 -4.18 16.05
N ALA A 144 -24.34 -3.74 14.81
CA ALA A 144 -24.83 -4.40 13.61
C ALA A 144 -24.32 -5.85 13.51
N GLY A 145 -23.06 -6.09 13.86
CA GLY A 145 -22.46 -7.43 13.86
C GLY A 145 -23.18 -8.41 14.80
N LYS A 146 -23.60 -7.96 16.00
CA LYS A 146 -24.41 -8.79 16.93
C LYS A 146 -25.75 -9.21 16.33
N GLN A 147 -26.27 -8.42 15.39
CA GLN A 147 -27.53 -8.64 14.70
C GLN A 147 -27.36 -9.26 13.31
N ASN A 148 -26.13 -9.64 12.94
CA ASN A 148 -25.79 -10.15 11.61
C ASN A 148 -26.16 -9.19 10.47
N LEU A 149 -26.05 -7.88 10.72
CA LEU A 149 -26.32 -6.81 9.78
C LEU A 149 -25.02 -6.31 9.15
N LEU A 150 -25.11 -5.91 7.88
CA LEU A 150 -24.02 -5.23 7.18
C LEU A 150 -24.00 -3.75 7.56
N VAL A 151 -22.80 -3.17 7.65
CA VAL A 151 -22.63 -1.73 7.84
C VAL A 151 -22.06 -1.10 6.59
N ASN A 152 -22.59 0.07 6.26
CA ASN A 152 -22.08 0.94 5.21
C ASN A 152 -22.00 2.36 5.76
N SER A 153 -21.03 3.14 5.29
CA SER A 153 -20.92 4.54 5.67
C SER A 153 -20.45 5.39 4.49
N HIS A 154 -20.94 6.62 4.45
CA HIS A 154 -20.57 7.63 3.47
C HIS A 154 -20.28 8.93 4.21
N VAL A 155 -19.11 9.51 3.95
CA VAL A 155 -18.68 10.77 4.53
C VAL A 155 -18.61 11.81 3.42
N TYR A 156 -19.27 12.94 3.65
CA TYR A 156 -19.27 14.09 2.76
C TYR A 156 -18.68 15.28 3.50
N PHE A 157 -17.67 15.92 2.91
CA PHE A 157 -17.16 17.21 3.38
C PHE A 157 -17.45 18.27 2.32
N ILE A 158 -18.00 19.41 2.73
CA ILE A 158 -18.30 20.54 1.84
C ILE A 158 -17.43 21.70 2.28
N ASP A 159 -16.59 22.22 1.38
CA ASP A 159 -15.78 23.39 1.67
C ASP A 159 -16.57 24.70 1.48
N ARG A 160 -15.99 25.82 1.94
CA ARG A 160 -16.62 27.15 1.83
C ARG A 160 -16.82 27.63 0.39
N ASN A 161 -16.15 26.98 -0.57
CA ASN A 161 -16.28 27.28 -1.98
C ASN A 161 -17.31 26.34 -2.64
N GLY A 162 -18.10 25.57 -1.89
CA GLY A 162 -19.11 24.68 -2.43
C GLY A 162 -18.53 23.49 -3.19
N PHE A 163 -17.30 23.06 -2.91
CA PHE A 163 -16.80 21.76 -3.37
C PHE A 163 -17.16 20.67 -2.37
N SER A 164 -17.74 19.58 -2.87
CA SER A 164 -18.00 18.36 -2.11
C SER A 164 -16.90 17.33 -2.35
N TYR A 165 -16.45 16.76 -1.24
CA TYR A 165 -15.48 15.68 -1.13
C TYR A 165 -16.20 14.43 -0.63
N ARG A 166 -15.78 13.25 -1.08
CA ARG A 166 -16.47 11.99 -0.79
C ARG A 166 -15.54 10.91 -0.28
N GLY A 167 -15.99 10.25 0.79
CA GLY A 167 -15.33 9.11 1.37
C GLY A 167 -16.31 8.23 2.15
N GLY A 168 -15.77 7.43 3.04
CA GLY A 168 -16.50 6.56 3.94
C GLY A 168 -15.55 5.98 4.99
N LEU A 169 -16.12 5.22 5.91
CA LEU A 169 -15.43 4.46 6.94
C LEU A 169 -15.68 2.97 6.71
N ASN A 170 -14.69 2.18 7.09
CA ASN A 170 -14.76 0.74 7.00
C ASN A 170 -13.91 0.11 8.12
N ALA A 171 -14.07 -1.20 8.29
CA ALA A 171 -13.29 -1.98 9.23
C ALA A 171 -12.66 -3.17 8.53
N TYR A 172 -11.48 -3.55 9.01
CA TYR A 172 -10.88 -4.85 8.73
C TYR A 172 -10.71 -5.58 10.06
N TYR A 173 -11.22 -6.80 10.15
CA TYR A 173 -11.03 -7.67 11.32
C TYR A 173 -10.14 -8.85 10.96
N ASN A 174 -9.19 -9.17 11.84
CA ASN A 174 -8.29 -10.28 11.63
C ASN A 174 -8.89 -11.63 12.09
N TRP A 175 -9.61 -12.29 11.19
CA TRP A 175 -10.19 -13.62 11.41
C TRP A 175 -9.20 -14.77 11.21
N THR A 176 -7.92 -14.51 10.91
CA THR A 176 -7.00 -15.56 10.44
C THR A 176 -6.45 -16.47 11.54
N GLY A 177 -6.70 -16.14 12.81
CA GLY A 177 -6.11 -16.83 13.97
C GLY A 177 -4.58 -16.63 14.08
N ARG A 178 -3.99 -15.76 13.26
CA ARG A 178 -2.55 -15.44 13.24
C ARG A 178 -2.35 -13.95 13.07
N THR A 179 -1.21 -13.43 13.51
CA THR A 179 -0.85 -12.04 13.29
C THR A 179 -0.65 -11.74 11.80
N THR A 180 -1.26 -10.68 11.28
CA THR A 180 -1.12 -10.25 9.87
C THR A 180 -0.05 -9.16 9.73
N GLY A 181 0.96 -9.35 8.87
CA GLY A 181 2.13 -8.46 8.83
C GLY A 181 2.81 -8.25 7.48
N LYS A 182 2.23 -8.71 6.36
CA LYS A 182 2.91 -8.66 5.05
C LYS A 182 2.09 -8.01 3.95
N LYS A 183 0.86 -8.47 3.74
CA LYS A 183 -0.10 -7.88 2.79
C LYS A 183 -1.46 -8.50 3.05
N VAL A 184 -2.46 -7.66 3.26
CA VAL A 184 -3.82 -8.02 3.64
C VAL A 184 -4.76 -7.53 2.55
N HIS A 185 -5.70 -8.36 2.12
CA HIS A 185 -6.74 -7.95 1.18
C HIS A 185 -7.88 -7.27 1.94
N PHE A 186 -8.17 -6.00 1.62
CA PHE A 186 -9.29 -5.27 2.22
C PHE A 186 -10.60 -5.50 1.48
N GLY A 187 -10.54 -5.71 0.16
CA GLY A 187 -11.73 -5.90 -0.66
C GLY A 187 -11.62 -5.21 -2.00
N GLY A 188 -12.78 -5.05 -2.65
CA GLY A 188 -12.90 -4.47 -3.97
C GLY A 188 -13.38 -3.02 -3.99
N THR A 189 -13.11 -2.29 -5.07
CA THR A 189 -13.58 -0.91 -5.26
C THR A 189 -13.77 -0.57 -6.73
N SER A 190 -14.65 0.38 -7.01
CA SER A 190 -14.79 1.02 -8.34
C SER A 190 -14.06 2.37 -8.41
N TYR A 191 -13.34 2.77 -7.34
CA TYR A 191 -12.63 4.04 -7.24
C TYR A 191 -11.12 3.79 -7.17
N PRO A 192 -10.39 3.75 -8.29
CA PRO A 192 -8.95 3.50 -8.26
C PRO A 192 -8.16 4.68 -7.69
N ASN A 193 -8.67 5.90 -7.88
CA ASN A 193 -8.05 7.11 -7.39
C ASN A 193 -8.61 7.49 -6.01
N GLN A 194 -8.20 6.74 -4.98
CA GLN A 194 -8.56 7.00 -3.60
C GLN A 194 -7.38 6.78 -2.66
N THR A 195 -7.52 7.31 -1.45
CA THR A 195 -6.55 7.17 -0.36
C THR A 195 -7.27 6.67 0.88
N LEU A 196 -6.62 5.78 1.63
CA LEU A 196 -7.12 5.26 2.89
C LEU A 196 -6.32 5.85 4.06
N TYR A 197 -6.99 6.06 5.18
CA TYR A 197 -6.46 6.72 6.37
C TYR A 197 -6.84 5.92 7.61
N GLY A 198 -5.91 5.76 8.55
CA GLY A 198 -6.22 5.29 9.89
C GLY A 198 -7.10 6.30 10.62
N ILE A 199 -7.76 5.86 11.69
CA ILE A 199 -8.53 6.75 12.56
C ILE A 199 -7.64 7.77 13.32
N ASP A 200 -6.32 7.57 13.30
CA ASP A 200 -5.31 8.50 13.76
C ASP A 200 -5.02 9.64 12.75
N GLY A 201 -5.67 9.62 11.58
CA GLY A 201 -5.49 10.59 10.50
C GLY A 201 -4.31 10.29 9.58
N ASN A 202 -3.51 9.27 9.85
CA ASN A 202 -2.37 8.93 9.01
C ASN A 202 -2.81 8.15 7.78
N GLU A 203 -2.21 8.44 6.62
CA GLU A 203 -2.42 7.63 5.42
C GLU A 203 -1.94 6.19 5.65
N LEU A 204 -2.81 5.22 5.32
CA LEU A 204 -2.46 3.81 5.34
C LEU A 204 -1.60 3.45 4.13
N ASN A 205 -0.62 2.57 4.35
CA ASN A 205 0.17 1.98 3.27
C ASN A 205 -0.67 0.96 2.49
N THR A 206 -1.30 1.43 1.41
CA THR A 206 -2.21 0.61 0.58
C THR A 206 -1.78 0.53 -0.88
N GLU A 207 -2.10 -0.58 -1.52
CA GLU A 207 -1.99 -0.81 -2.95
C GLU A 207 -3.38 -1.03 -3.55
N ILE A 208 -3.68 -0.34 -4.64
CA ILE A 208 -4.93 -0.51 -5.38
C ILE A 208 -4.56 -0.99 -6.79
N VAL A 209 -4.95 -2.22 -7.11
CA VAL A 209 -4.55 -2.89 -8.36
C VAL A 209 -5.79 -3.29 -9.16
N PRO A 210 -5.76 -3.27 -10.50
CA PRO A 210 -6.89 -3.72 -11.32
C PRO A 210 -7.33 -5.14 -10.95
N ASP A 211 -8.63 -5.35 -10.90
CA ASP A 211 -9.22 -6.68 -10.78
C ASP A 211 -8.96 -7.46 -12.08
N LYS A 212 -8.58 -8.74 -11.95
CA LYS A 212 -8.20 -9.58 -13.09
C LYS A 212 -9.39 -10.06 -13.92
N THR A 213 -10.59 -10.08 -13.33
CA THR A 213 -11.80 -10.64 -13.95
C THR A 213 -12.86 -9.60 -14.21
N ARG A 214 -12.94 -8.54 -13.40
CA ARG A 214 -13.98 -7.52 -13.49
C ARG A 214 -13.44 -6.21 -14.08
N PRO A 215 -13.95 -5.76 -15.24
CA PRO A 215 -13.58 -4.45 -15.79
C PRO A 215 -14.09 -3.34 -14.87
N ASN A 216 -13.36 -2.22 -14.83
CA ASN A 216 -13.67 -1.06 -13.98
C ASN A 216 -13.82 -1.42 -12.50
N HIS A 217 -13.06 -2.42 -12.05
CA HIS A 217 -12.98 -2.82 -10.67
C HIS A 217 -11.53 -3.00 -10.26
N TRP A 218 -11.23 -2.70 -9.00
CA TRP A 218 -9.89 -2.77 -8.43
C TRP A 218 -9.94 -3.49 -7.09
N GLN A 219 -8.82 -4.07 -6.71
CA GLN A 219 -8.61 -4.74 -5.44
C GLN A 219 -7.70 -3.89 -4.56
N ILE A 220 -8.12 -3.67 -3.32
CA ILE A 220 -7.39 -2.92 -2.31
C ILE A 220 -6.64 -3.89 -1.42
N TYR A 221 -5.35 -3.65 -1.27
CA TYR A 221 -4.50 -4.34 -0.33
C TYR A 221 -3.90 -3.35 0.66
N TRP A 222 -3.84 -3.73 1.91
CA TRP A 222 -3.15 -3.01 2.98
C TRP A 222 -1.87 -3.73 3.36
N ILE A 223 -0.81 -2.96 3.56
CA ILE A 223 0.48 -3.43 4.01
C ILE A 223 0.71 -2.81 5.40
N PRO A 224 0.38 -3.54 6.48
CA PRO A 224 0.50 -3.03 7.84
C PRO A 224 1.92 -2.52 8.13
N ASP A 225 2.01 -1.31 8.68
CA ASP A 225 3.25 -0.81 9.26
C ASP A 225 3.54 -1.50 10.59
N GLU A 226 2.49 -1.83 11.34
CA GLU A 226 2.52 -2.66 12.54
C GLU A 226 1.61 -3.89 12.36
N PRO A 227 2.06 -5.10 12.78
CA PRO A 227 1.26 -6.30 12.62
C PRO A 227 -0.04 -6.25 13.43
N LEU A 228 -1.15 -6.66 12.83
CA LEU A 228 -2.45 -6.75 13.51
C LEU A 228 -2.63 -8.14 14.12
N ALA A 229 -2.86 -8.24 15.42
CA ALA A 229 -2.99 -9.51 16.14
C ALA A 229 -4.31 -10.24 15.77
N PRO A 230 -4.44 -11.55 16.06
CA PRO A 230 -5.72 -12.24 15.93
C PRO A 230 -6.82 -11.51 16.70
N GLU A 231 -8.03 -11.46 16.12
CA GLU A 231 -9.21 -10.85 16.74
C GLU A 231 -9.16 -9.33 16.94
N GLU A 232 -8.10 -8.67 16.47
CA GLU A 232 -8.05 -7.21 16.43
C GLU A 232 -8.73 -6.64 15.18
N SER A 233 -9.24 -5.42 15.33
CA SER A 233 -9.84 -4.64 14.26
C SER A 233 -9.00 -3.41 13.92
N LEU A 234 -8.88 -3.13 12.63
CA LEU A 234 -8.48 -1.82 12.12
C LEU A 234 -9.72 -1.10 11.61
N TYR A 235 -10.03 0.05 12.21
CA TYR A 235 -10.98 1.01 11.65
C TYR A 235 -10.23 2.02 10.78
N TYR A 236 -10.79 2.34 9.61
CA TYR A 236 -10.13 3.22 8.66
C TYR A 236 -11.14 4.00 7.81
N GLY A 237 -10.73 5.17 7.35
CA GLY A 237 -11.42 5.97 6.36
C GLY A 237 -10.88 5.72 4.95
N TRP A 238 -11.74 5.82 3.94
CA TRP A 238 -11.34 5.91 2.53
C TRP A 238 -11.91 7.19 1.94
N SER A 239 -11.16 7.88 1.10
CA SER A 239 -11.66 9.04 0.36
C SER A 239 -11.18 8.99 -1.07
N ARG A 240 -12.07 9.33 -2.00
CA ARG A 240 -11.67 9.64 -3.37
C ARG A 240 -10.71 10.82 -3.33
N ASN A 241 -9.73 10.84 -4.23
CA ASN A 241 -8.81 11.96 -4.40
C ASN A 241 -9.37 12.91 -5.49
N ASP A 242 -10.64 13.24 -5.36
CA ASP A 242 -11.36 14.17 -6.23
C ASP A 242 -12.41 14.95 -5.45
N LYS A 243 -12.91 16.00 -6.08
CA LYS A 243 -13.98 16.84 -5.56
C LYS A 243 -14.93 17.23 -6.67
N GLN A 244 -16.15 17.56 -6.29
CA GLN A 244 -17.20 17.99 -7.21
C GLN A 244 -17.71 19.37 -6.79
N LYS A 245 -17.74 20.32 -7.73
CA LYS A 245 -18.42 21.60 -7.50
C LYS A 245 -19.92 21.36 -7.40
N LEU A 246 -20.54 21.81 -6.32
CA LEU A 246 -21.98 21.69 -6.10
C LEU A 246 -22.74 22.73 -6.92
N ALA A 247 -23.99 22.40 -7.25
CA ALA A 247 -24.90 23.35 -7.88
C ALA A 247 -25.18 24.50 -6.90
N GLN A 248 -24.94 25.73 -7.36
CA GLN A 248 -25.23 26.93 -6.60
C GLN A 248 -26.69 27.35 -6.84
N LEU A 249 -27.41 27.56 -5.75
CA LEU A 249 -28.74 28.14 -5.72
C LEU A 249 -28.62 29.67 -5.51
N PRO A 250 -29.70 30.47 -5.66
CA PRO A 250 -29.64 31.90 -5.41
C PRO A 250 -29.01 32.25 -4.06
N GLY A 251 -28.04 33.17 -4.07
CA GLY A 251 -27.21 33.53 -2.91
C GLY A 251 -26.01 32.60 -2.70
N ASP A 252 -25.54 32.49 -1.46
CA ASP A 252 -24.42 31.62 -1.05
C ASP A 252 -24.92 30.25 -0.58
N VAL A 253 -25.86 29.66 -1.33
CA VAL A 253 -26.50 28.39 -0.99
C VAL A 253 -26.07 27.33 -2.02
N TYR A 254 -25.66 26.15 -1.54
CA TYR A 254 -25.30 25.01 -2.38
C TYR A 254 -26.19 23.82 -2.07
N SER A 255 -26.54 23.05 -3.11
CA SER A 255 -27.35 21.83 -2.96
C SER A 255 -26.48 20.57 -3.08
N LEU A 256 -26.60 19.67 -2.10
CA LEU A 256 -26.05 18.31 -2.13
C LEU A 256 -27.20 17.32 -1.98
N VAL A 257 -27.38 16.47 -2.98
CA VAL A 257 -28.29 15.32 -2.88
C VAL A 257 -27.50 14.11 -2.39
N MET A 258 -27.82 13.64 -1.19
CA MET A 258 -27.23 12.43 -0.62
C MET A 258 -28.06 11.23 -1.09
N GLN A 259 -27.48 10.39 -1.96
CA GLN A 259 -28.13 9.13 -2.34
C GLN A 259 -27.83 8.08 -1.28
N ASN A 260 -28.78 7.83 -0.38
CA ASN A 260 -28.65 6.73 0.56
C ASN A 260 -29.01 5.43 -0.15
N LYS A 261 -28.01 4.68 -0.61
CA LYS A 261 -28.21 3.36 -1.24
C LYS A 261 -28.28 2.28 -0.17
N TYR A 262 -29.35 2.27 0.61
CA TYR A 262 -29.67 1.11 1.44
C TYR A 262 -30.47 0.09 0.61
N GLY A 263 -30.15 -1.20 0.80
CA GLY A 263 -31.11 -2.28 0.53
C GLY A 263 -32.11 -2.37 1.69
N SER A 264 -32.89 -3.45 1.75
CA SER A 264 -33.81 -3.69 2.88
C SER A 264 -33.08 -4.02 4.20
N ALA A 265 -33.72 -3.67 5.33
CA ALA A 265 -33.33 -3.79 6.74
C ALA A 265 -32.02 -3.06 7.13
N VAL A 266 -32.16 -1.79 7.48
CA VAL A 266 -31.09 -0.98 8.10
C VAL A 266 -31.59 -0.35 9.39
N ILE A 267 -30.71 -0.26 10.38
CA ILE A 267 -30.92 0.55 11.58
C ILE A 267 -30.35 1.93 11.26
N GLU A 268 -31.19 2.97 11.31
CA GLU A 268 -30.74 4.36 11.27
C GLU A 268 -30.37 4.79 12.69
N THR A 269 -29.12 5.21 12.90
CA THR A 269 -28.63 5.82 14.13
C THR A 269 -27.99 7.16 13.83
#